data_AF-A0A165RPI0-F1
#
_entry.id   AF-A0A165RPI0-F1
#
_cell.length_a   1.000
_cell.length_b   1.000
_cell.length_c   1.000
_cell.angle_alpha   90.00
_cell.angle_beta   90.00
_cell.angle_gamma   90.00
#
_symmetry.space_group_name_H-M   'P 1'
#
loop_
_entity.id
_entity.type
_entity.pdbx_description
1 polymer ?
#
loop_
_entity_poly.entity_id
_entity_poly.type
_entity_poly.pdbx_seq_one_letter_code
_entity_poly.pdbx_strand_id
1 'polypeptide(L)'
;VKLEEHGYGLSDASHAIQLDPNYSKAYYRRATCYLQTLKYKQAIADFKKVLALEPNNALVRQQLDSTAKIMRKSEFERAIEVEEEASPVDRCLSIITEGEFTTPLPPLRLI
;
A
#
# COMPACT_ATOMS: atom_id res chain seq x y z
N VAL A 1 13.04 11.91 -17.08
CA VAL A 1 12.05 12.01 -18.18
C VAL A 1 10.74 11.25 -17.88
N LYS A 2 10.74 9.95 -17.54
CA LYS A 2 9.48 9.19 -17.31
C LYS A 2 8.53 9.76 -16.24
N LEU A 3 9.06 10.34 -15.16
CA LEU A 3 8.25 10.94 -14.08
C LEU A 3 7.47 12.20 -14.50
N GLU A 4 7.97 12.98 -15.46
CA GLU A 4 7.31 14.20 -15.93
C GLU A 4 6.08 13.88 -16.79
N GLU A 5 6.18 12.87 -17.67
CA GLU A 5 5.07 12.48 -18.56
C GLU A 5 3.86 11.93 -17.78
N HIS A 6 4.09 11.22 -16.67
CA HIS A 6 3.02 10.73 -15.81
C HIS A 6 2.31 11.86 -15.05
N GLY A 7 3.03 12.94 -14.72
CA GLY A 7 2.47 14.13 -14.08
C GLY A 7 1.50 14.88 -15.00
N TYR A 8 1.90 15.15 -16.24
CA TYR A 8 1.03 15.76 -17.24
C TYR A 8 -0.18 14.87 -17.58
N GLY A 9 0.03 13.56 -17.73
CA GLY A 9 -1.05 12.61 -17.98
C GLY A 9 -2.11 12.55 -16.87
N LEU A 10 -1.70 12.65 -15.60
CA LEU A 10 -2.63 12.74 -14.47
C LEU A 10 -3.43 14.04 -14.45
N SER A 11 -2.78 15.17 -14.77
CA SER A 11 -3.43 16.48 -14.78
C SER A 11 -4.46 16.58 -15.90
N ASP A 12 -4.07 16.19 -17.13
CA ASP A 12 -4.96 16.16 -18.29
C ASP A 12 -6.19 15.27 -18.05
N ALA A 13 -5.95 14.06 -17.52
CA ALA A 13 -7.04 13.13 -17.24
C ALA A 13 -7.96 13.66 -16.14
N SER A 14 -7.42 14.32 -15.12
CA SER A 14 -8.22 14.92 -14.05
C SER A 14 -9.04 16.10 -14.56
N HIS A 15 -8.47 16.95 -15.42
CA HIS A 15 -9.20 18.04 -16.04
C HIS A 15 -10.31 17.51 -16.96
N ALA A 16 -10.04 16.48 -17.76
CA ALA A 16 -11.06 15.85 -18.59
C ALA A 16 -12.23 15.26 -17.77
N ILE A 17 -11.95 14.70 -16.58
CA ILE A 17 -12.97 14.22 -15.65
C ILE A 17 -13.78 15.37 -15.04
N GLN A 18 -13.16 16.54 -14.79
CA GLN A 18 -13.87 17.73 -14.31
C GLN A 18 -14.82 18.28 -15.37
N LEU A 19 -14.42 18.23 -16.64
CA LEU A 19 -15.25 18.66 -17.77
C LEU A 19 -16.37 17.65 -18.06
N ASP A 20 -16.08 16.36 -18.03
CA ASP A 20 -17.05 15.28 -18.21
C ASP A 20 -16.81 14.14 -17.21
N PRO A 21 -17.61 14.07 -16.13
CA PRO A 21 -17.53 12.99 -15.13
C PRO A 21 -17.91 11.60 -15.65
N ASN A 22 -18.44 11.50 -16.85
CA ASN A 22 -18.77 10.22 -17.51
C ASN A 22 -17.74 9.85 -18.58
N TYR A 23 -16.64 10.60 -18.71
CA TYR A 23 -15.63 10.33 -19.71
C TYR A 23 -14.73 9.14 -19.30
N SER A 24 -15.21 7.94 -19.58
CA SER A 24 -14.57 6.65 -19.31
C SER A 24 -13.08 6.61 -19.69
N LYS A 25 -12.71 7.11 -20.88
CA LYS A 25 -11.31 7.11 -21.34
C LYS A 25 -10.38 7.94 -20.46
N ALA A 26 -10.87 9.01 -19.82
CA ALA A 26 -10.05 9.81 -18.90
C ALA A 26 -9.76 9.04 -17.62
N TYR A 27 -10.75 8.36 -17.03
CA TYR A 27 -10.52 7.47 -15.90
C TYR A 27 -9.52 6.35 -16.26
N TYR A 28 -9.64 5.76 -17.45
CA TYR A 28 -8.67 4.75 -17.91
C TYR A 28 -7.24 5.31 -18.01
N ARG A 29 -7.04 6.47 -18.67
CA ARG A 29 -5.71 7.13 -18.72
C ARG A 29 -5.15 7.42 -17.34
N ARG A 30 -5.99 7.92 -16.43
CA ARG A 30 -5.58 8.25 -15.06
C ARG A 30 -5.17 7.00 -14.29
N ALA A 31 -5.92 5.91 -14.42
CA ALA A 31 -5.59 4.61 -13.84
C ALA A 31 -4.23 4.08 -14.33
N THR A 32 -3.95 4.18 -15.63
CA THR A 32 -2.65 3.77 -16.19
C THR A 32 -1.50 4.63 -15.66
N CYS A 33 -1.69 5.94 -15.52
CA CYS A 33 -0.67 6.80 -14.90
C CYS A 33 -0.44 6.44 -13.42
N TYR A 34 -1.50 6.08 -12.69
CA TYR A 34 -1.38 5.58 -11.33
C TYR A 34 -0.65 4.24 -11.25
N LEU A 35 -0.86 3.32 -12.20
CA LEU A 35 -0.10 2.08 -12.30
C LEU A 35 1.40 2.35 -12.47
N GLN A 36 1.75 3.26 -13.37
CA GLN A 36 3.16 3.61 -13.66
C GLN A 36 3.85 4.30 -12.47
N THR A 37 3.07 4.92 -11.59
CA THR A 37 3.56 5.56 -10.36
C THR A 37 3.36 4.70 -9.11
N LEU A 38 3.08 3.39 -9.27
CA LEU A 38 2.88 2.39 -8.20
C LEU A 38 1.73 2.73 -7.24
N LYS A 39 0.84 3.63 -7.63
CA LYS A 39 -0.36 4.07 -6.90
C LYS A 39 -1.53 3.13 -7.16
N TYR A 40 -1.36 1.86 -6.80
CA TYR A 40 -2.29 0.79 -7.15
C TYR A 40 -3.72 1.02 -6.63
N LYS A 41 -3.88 1.62 -5.44
CA LYS A 41 -5.20 1.88 -4.84
C LYS A 41 -6.00 2.88 -5.68
N GLN A 42 -5.36 3.96 -6.11
CA GLN A 42 -5.98 4.94 -6.99
C GLN A 42 -6.30 4.33 -8.37
N ALA A 43 -5.39 3.52 -8.93
CA ALA A 43 -5.62 2.85 -10.22
C ALA A 43 -6.86 1.94 -10.19
N ILE A 44 -7.03 1.13 -9.14
CA ILE A 44 -8.21 0.26 -8.98
C ILE A 44 -9.50 1.08 -8.90
N ALA A 45 -9.51 2.19 -8.17
CA ALA A 45 -10.69 3.04 -8.06
C ALA A 45 -11.14 3.59 -9.43
N ASP A 46 -10.18 4.06 -10.23
CA ASP A 46 -10.47 4.57 -11.57
C ASP A 46 -10.90 3.45 -12.54
N PHE A 47 -10.26 2.26 -12.50
CA PHE A 47 -10.72 1.12 -13.31
C PHE A 47 -12.13 0.65 -12.93
N LYS A 48 -12.50 0.69 -11.64
CA LYS A 48 -13.88 0.41 -11.22
C LYS A 48 -14.87 1.42 -11.78
N LYS A 49 -14.49 2.70 -11.83
CA LYS A 49 -15.33 3.75 -12.43
C LYS A 49 -15.51 3.52 -13.94
N VAL A 50 -14.45 3.12 -14.65
CA VAL A 50 -14.54 2.72 -16.06
C VAL A 50 -15.50 1.55 -16.25
N LEU A 51 -15.42 0.49 -15.43
CA LEU A 51 -16.36 -0.64 -15.51
C LEU A 51 -17.80 -0.29 -15.13
N ALA A 52 -18.00 0.73 -14.29
CA ALA A 52 -19.34 1.23 -13.99
C ALA A 52 -19.96 1.95 -15.19
N LEU A 53 -19.14 2.58 -16.04
CA LEU A 53 -19.57 3.26 -17.27
C LEU A 53 -19.65 2.28 -18.46
N GLU A 54 -18.72 1.34 -18.54
CA GLU A 54 -18.55 0.35 -19.61
C GLU A 54 -18.41 -1.07 -19.01
N PRO A 55 -19.52 -1.68 -18.56
CA PRO A 55 -19.47 -2.97 -17.87
C PRO A 55 -18.95 -4.12 -18.74
N ASN A 56 -19.07 -4.00 -20.06
CA ASN A 56 -18.62 -4.99 -21.04
C ASN A 56 -17.16 -4.80 -21.48
N ASN A 57 -16.42 -3.88 -20.86
CA ASN A 57 -15.01 -3.65 -21.19
C ASN A 57 -14.12 -4.75 -20.56
N ALA A 58 -13.95 -5.86 -21.28
CA ALA A 58 -13.15 -7.00 -20.85
C ALA A 58 -11.67 -6.64 -20.60
N LEU A 59 -11.13 -5.71 -21.38
CA LEU A 59 -9.76 -5.21 -21.21
C LEU A 59 -9.58 -4.58 -19.84
N VAL A 60 -10.48 -3.69 -19.44
CA VAL A 60 -10.40 -2.99 -18.15
C VAL A 60 -10.61 -3.97 -16.99
N ARG A 61 -11.46 -4.97 -17.17
CA ARG A 61 -11.65 -6.04 -16.17
C ARG A 61 -10.34 -6.79 -15.91
N GLN A 62 -9.63 -7.18 -16.99
CA GLN A 62 -8.32 -7.82 -16.88
C GLN A 62 -7.27 -6.90 -16.24
N GLN A 63 -7.28 -5.60 -16.56
CA GLN A 63 -6.40 -4.61 -15.94
C GLN A 63 -6.67 -4.43 -14.44
N LEU A 64 -7.94 -4.41 -14.03
CA LEU A 64 -8.32 -4.36 -12.62
C LEU A 64 -7.83 -5.60 -11.87
N ASP A 65 -8.08 -6.79 -12.41
CA ASP A 65 -7.69 -8.05 -11.77
C ASP A 65 -6.17 -8.18 -11.62
N SER A 66 -5.42 -7.81 -12.67
CA SER A 66 -3.95 -7.79 -12.62
C SER A 66 -3.43 -6.75 -11.62
N THR A 67 -4.01 -5.56 -11.58
CA THR A 67 -3.64 -4.51 -10.60
C THR A 67 -3.88 -4.97 -9.16
N ALA A 68 -5.04 -5.59 -8.90
CA ALA A 68 -5.38 -6.10 -7.57
C ALA A 68 -4.47 -7.28 -7.15
N LYS A 69 -3.99 -8.09 -8.09
CA LYS A 69 -2.99 -9.12 -7.83
C LYS A 69 -1.63 -8.52 -7.48
N ILE A 70 -1.17 -7.52 -8.24
CA ILE A 70 0.10 -6.82 -7.97
C ILE A 70 0.06 -6.14 -6.61
N MET A 71 -1.03 -5.45 -6.26
CA MET A 71 -1.20 -4.83 -4.94
C MET A 71 -1.09 -5.85 -3.81
N ARG A 72 -1.83 -6.97 -3.89
CA ARG A 72 -1.78 -8.02 -2.87
C ARG A 72 -0.39 -8.62 -2.72
N LYS A 73 0.31 -8.84 -3.84
CA LYS A 73 1.69 -9.33 -3.83
C LYS A 73 2.63 -8.32 -3.15
N SER A 74 2.54 -7.04 -3.50
CA SER A 74 3.33 -5.97 -2.90
C SER A 74 3.03 -5.80 -1.40
N GLU A 75 1.76 -5.91 -0.98
CA GLU A 75 1.39 -5.86 0.44
C GLU A 75 1.90 -7.07 1.22
N PHE A 76 1.91 -8.26 0.61
CA PHE A 76 2.45 -9.48 1.18
C PHE A 76 3.98 -9.42 1.34
N GLU A 77 4.70 -8.95 0.31
CA GLU A 77 6.15 -8.75 0.36
C GLU A 77 6.54 -7.78 1.48
N ARG A 78 5.83 -6.65 1.60
CA ARG A 78 6.05 -5.68 2.68
C ARG A 78 5.75 -6.26 4.06
N ALA A 79 4.79 -7.17 4.18
CA ALA A 79 4.48 -7.81 5.46
C ALA A 79 5.63 -8.73 5.91
N ILE A 80 6.25 -9.46 4.98
CA ILE A 80 7.40 -10.34 5.27
C ILE A 80 8.64 -9.53 5.63
N GLU A 81 8.90 -8.42 4.93
CA GLU A 81 10.07 -7.56 5.20
C GLU A 81 9.99 -6.89 6.58
N VAL A 82 8.77 -6.66 7.11
CA VAL A 82 8.56 -6.06 8.43
C VAL A 82 8.67 -7.10 9.56
N GLU A 83 8.68 -8.39 9.26
CA GLU A 83 8.98 -9.46 10.23
C GLU A 83 10.50 -9.71 10.37
N GLU A 84 11.30 -8.65 10.53
CA GLU A 84 12.42 -8.76 11.49
C GLU A 84 11.83 -8.56 12.89
N GLU A 85 11.09 -9.56 13.37
CA GLU A 85 10.99 -9.72 14.82
C GLU A 85 12.43 -9.81 15.33
N ALA A 86 12.79 -8.93 16.28
CA ALA A 86 14.05 -9.01 16.99
C ALA A 86 14.35 -10.48 17.27
N SER A 87 15.55 -10.93 16.88
CA SER A 87 15.95 -12.33 16.95
C SER A 87 15.49 -12.91 18.29
N PRO A 88 15.03 -14.18 18.37
CA PRO A 88 14.74 -14.80 19.66
C PRO A 88 15.86 -14.60 20.68
N VAL A 89 17.10 -14.46 20.19
CA VAL A 89 18.29 -14.09 20.97
C VAL A 89 18.21 -12.67 21.53
N ASP A 90 17.86 -11.66 20.72
CA ASP A 90 17.71 -10.26 21.16
C ASP A 90 16.55 -10.09 22.15
N ARG A 91 15.45 -10.83 21.94
CA ARG A 91 14.30 -10.86 22.84
C ARG A 91 14.65 -11.52 24.19
N CYS A 92 15.46 -12.58 24.19
CA CYS A 92 15.97 -13.17 25.42
C CYS A 92 16.98 -12.25 26.11
N LEU A 93 17.84 -11.58 25.36
CA LEU A 93 18.84 -10.66 25.90
C LEU A 93 18.18 -9.46 26.58
N SER A 94 17.11 -8.89 25.99
CA SER A 94 16.37 -7.78 26.59
C SER A 94 15.71 -8.18 27.91
N ILE A 95 15.13 -9.38 27.99
CA ILE A 95 14.53 -9.92 29.24
C ILE A 95 15.60 -10.13 30.32
N ILE A 96 16.80 -10.58 29.94
CA ILE A 96 17.92 -10.77 30.87
C ILE A 96 18.41 -9.40 31.39
N THR A 97 18.51 -8.40 30.51
CA THR A 97 18.98 -7.05 30.90
C THR A 97 17.94 -6.24 31.67
N GLU A 98 16.64 -6.46 31.45
CA GLU A 98 15.56 -5.78 32.19
C GLU A 98 15.28 -6.42 33.57
N GLY A 99 15.85 -7.61 33.83
CA GLY A 99 15.72 -8.34 35.11
C GLY A 99 16.60 -7.81 36.25
N GLU A 100 17.48 -6.84 36.02
CA GLU A 100 18.31 -6.22 37.07
C GLU A 100 17.66 -4.95 37.65
N PHE A 101 16.44 -5.06 38.19
CA PHE A 101 15.92 -4.06 39.12
C PHE A 101 16.12 -4.53 40.56
N THR A 102 17.09 -3.87 41.18
CA THR A 102 17.40 -3.87 42.60
C THR A 102 16.13 -3.73 43.45
N THR A 103 15.67 -4.81 44.08
CA THR A 103 14.83 -4.67 45.27
C THR A 103 15.75 -4.82 46.48
N PRO A 104 15.88 -3.80 47.35
CA PRO A 104 16.65 -3.97 48.55
C PRO A 104 15.91 -4.98 49.44
N LEU A 105 16.58 -6.09 49.76
CA LEU A 105 16.11 -7.06 50.74
C LEU A 105 15.76 -6.32 52.05
N PRO A 106 14.53 -6.46 52.59
CA PRO A 106 14.23 -5.90 53.90
C PRO A 106 15.07 -6.62 54.96
N PRO A 107 15.60 -5.91 55.97
CA PRO A 107 16.46 -6.52 56.98
C PRO A 107 15.66 -7.52 57.82
N LEU A 108 16.20 -8.73 57.95
CA LEU A 108 15.69 -9.77 58.83
C LEU A 108 15.75 -9.27 60.28
N ARG A 109 14.60 -9.01 60.88
CA ARG A 109 14.48 -8.74 62.31
C ARG A 109 14.40 -10.07 63.04
N LEU A 110 15.52 -10.52 63.59
CA LEU A 110 15.60 -11.66 64.52
C LEU A 110 14.99 -11.25 65.86
N ILE A 111 13.80 -11.77 66.17
CA ILE A 111 13.33 -12.04 67.54
C ILE A 111 12.56 -13.36 67.50
#